data_AF-A0A938KL69-F1
#
_entry.id   AF-A0A938KL69-F1
#
_cell.length_a   1.000
_cell.length_b   1.000
_cell.length_c   1.000
_cell.angle_alpha   90.00
_cell.angle_beta   90.00
_cell.angle_gamma   90.00
#
_symmetry.space_group_name_H-M   'P 1'
#
loop_
_entity.id
_entity.type
_entity.pdbx_description
1 polymer ?
#
loop_
_entity_poly.entity_id
_entity_poly.type
_entity_poly.pdbx_seq_one_letter_code
_entity_poly.pdbx_strand_id
1 'polypeptide(L)'
;FAWNNLALAELRDLNRHRTGNRFTPLIQAGFYLPPEIDRAPHAALLADQLELTRALLERSSPAYVYSLLLGAQTPFEHSTHADKFIYEAELRTGLGAHFRYAGHLSAALHAFFAQVPEARDWVVEGTAEPE
;
A
#
# COMPACT_ATOMS: atom_id res chain seq x y z
N PHE A 1 8.94 6.44 -5.03
CA PHE A 1 7.56 6.51 -5.57
C PHE A 1 6.59 6.81 -4.42
N ALA A 2 5.39 7.27 -4.73
CA ALA A 2 4.38 7.60 -3.73
C ALA A 2 2.99 7.21 -4.22
N TRP A 3 2.13 6.77 -3.29
CA TRP A 3 0.74 6.45 -3.55
C TRP A 3 -0.16 7.14 -2.52
N ASN A 4 -1.29 7.67 -2.99
CA ASN A 4 -2.22 8.42 -2.12
C ASN A 4 -3.22 7.52 -1.38
N ASN A 5 -3.33 6.26 -1.78
CA ASN A 5 -4.45 5.38 -1.43
C ASN A 5 -4.01 3.96 -1.04
N LEU A 6 -2.83 3.82 -0.44
CA LEU A 6 -2.33 2.51 0.01
C LEU A 6 -3.10 2.07 1.26
N ALA A 7 -3.72 0.90 1.23
CA ALA A 7 -4.44 0.39 2.41
C ALA A 7 -3.47 -0.13 3.48
N LEU A 8 -3.86 -0.07 4.76
CA LEU A 8 -3.07 -0.61 5.86
C LEU A 8 -2.75 -2.10 5.68
N ALA A 9 -3.66 -2.88 5.09
CA ALA A 9 -3.42 -4.28 4.73
C ALA A 9 -2.21 -4.44 3.81
N GLU A 10 -2.08 -3.57 2.81
CA GLU A 10 -0.99 -3.57 1.83
C GLU A 10 0.33 -3.14 2.50
N LEU A 11 0.27 -2.11 3.35
CA LEU A 11 1.42 -1.65 4.14
C LEU A 11 2.04 -2.74 5.01
N ARG A 12 1.25 -3.69 5.52
CA ARG A 12 1.79 -4.81 6.31
C ARG A 12 2.67 -5.74 5.47
N ASP A 13 2.33 -5.94 4.20
CA ASP A 13 3.15 -6.74 3.29
C ASP A 13 4.36 -5.94 2.80
N LEU A 14 4.15 -4.67 2.43
CA LEU A 14 5.23 -3.77 2.03
C LEU A 14 6.31 -3.66 3.13
N ASN A 15 5.89 -3.58 4.40
CA ASN A 15 6.80 -3.45 5.53
C ASN A 15 7.76 -4.63 5.73
N ARG A 16 7.56 -5.75 5.01
CA ARG A 16 8.50 -6.88 5.01
C ARG A 16 9.80 -6.58 4.26
N HIS A 17 9.82 -5.65 3.29
CA HIS A 17 11.07 -5.18 2.70
C HIS A 17 11.75 -4.25 3.67
N ARG A 18 13.03 -4.47 3.96
CA ARG A 18 13.76 -3.70 4.98
C ARG A 18 14.53 -2.52 4.38
N THR A 19 14.73 -2.52 3.07
CA THR A 19 15.51 -1.52 2.35
C THR A 19 14.72 -0.23 2.12
N GLY A 20 15.45 0.87 1.93
CA GLY A 20 14.90 2.20 1.67
C GLY A 20 14.18 2.84 2.87
N ASN A 21 13.73 4.07 2.64
CA ASN A 21 12.99 4.88 3.60
C ASN A 21 11.51 4.86 3.28
N ARG A 22 10.68 4.82 4.32
CA ARG A 22 9.22 4.72 4.21
C ARG A 22 8.59 5.76 5.09
N PHE A 23 7.61 6.46 4.55
CA PHE A 23 6.87 7.48 5.28
C PHE A 23 5.38 7.33 5.01
N THR A 24 4.58 7.44 6.06
CA THR A 24 3.14 7.58 5.96
C THR A 24 2.63 8.42 7.12
N PRO A 25 1.73 9.40 6.87
CA PRO A 25 1.12 10.18 7.94
C PRO A 25 0.09 9.37 8.74
N LEU A 26 -0.27 8.16 8.30
CA LEU A 26 -1.32 7.31 8.86
C LEU A 26 -2.70 8.00 8.92
N ILE A 27 -2.94 9.04 8.13
CA ILE A 27 -4.24 9.72 8.07
C ILE A 27 -5.14 8.98 7.07
N GLN A 28 -6.36 8.62 7.49
CA GLN A 28 -7.31 7.89 6.64
C GLN A 28 -7.88 8.84 5.58
N ALA A 29 -7.44 8.68 4.33
CA ALA A 29 -7.88 9.42 3.16
C ALA A 29 -8.93 8.65 2.34
N GLY A 30 -9.12 7.36 2.61
CA GLY A 30 -10.07 6.50 1.93
C GLY A 30 -10.28 5.18 2.65
N PHE A 31 -11.10 4.32 2.06
CA PHE A 31 -11.33 2.97 2.57
C PHE A 31 -11.46 2.00 1.40
N TYR A 32 -10.56 1.03 1.34
CA TYR A 32 -10.64 -0.07 0.40
C TYR A 32 -11.56 -1.18 0.92
N LEU A 33 -12.54 -1.52 0.10
CA LEU A 33 -13.33 -2.74 0.22
C LEU A 33 -13.24 -3.46 -1.13
N PRO A 34 -13.01 -4.79 -1.17
CA PRO A 34 -13.01 -5.53 -2.43
C PRO A 34 -14.35 -5.39 -3.16
N PRO A 35 -14.37 -5.25 -4.50
CA PRO A 35 -15.60 -5.15 -5.28
C PRO A 35 -16.58 -6.30 -5.07
N GLU A 36 -16.08 -7.47 -4.69
CA GLU A 36 -16.85 -8.68 -4.43
C GLU A 36 -17.63 -8.63 -3.10
N ILE A 37 -17.28 -7.70 -2.21
CA ILE A 37 -17.90 -7.57 -0.89
C ILE A 37 -19.01 -6.51 -0.94
N ASP A 38 -20.23 -6.91 -0.57
CA ASP A 38 -21.32 -5.97 -0.38
C ASP A 38 -20.99 -5.00 0.77
N ARG A 39 -21.13 -3.71 0.50
CA ARG A 39 -20.86 -2.64 1.47
C ARG A 39 -21.99 -2.51 2.49
N ALA A 40 -23.23 -2.86 2.14
CA ALA A 40 -24.39 -2.60 2.99
C ALA A 40 -24.29 -3.25 4.39
N PRO A 41 -23.85 -4.51 4.55
CA PRO A 41 -23.66 -5.13 5.87
C PRO A 41 -22.62 -4.43 6.76
N HIS A 42 -21.68 -3.70 6.16
CA HIS A 42 -20.59 -3.03 6.87
C HIS A 42 -20.86 -1.54 7.13
N ALA A 43 -21.99 -1.00 6.66
CA ALA A 43 -22.27 0.43 6.71
C ALA A 43 -22.25 1.00 8.14
N ALA A 44 -22.88 0.30 9.09
CA ALA A 44 -22.91 0.72 10.50
C ALA A 44 -21.51 0.75 11.11
N LEU A 45 -20.73 -0.33 10.96
CA LEU A 45 -19.34 -0.39 11.44
C LEU A 45 -18.47 0.73 10.86
N LEU A 46 -18.59 1.02 9.56
CA LEU A 46 -17.81 2.07 8.90
C LEU A 46 -18.24 3.46 9.36
N ALA A 47 -19.53 3.66 9.69
CA ALA A 47 -20.03 4.91 10.27
C ALA A 47 -19.48 5.11 11.69
N ASP A 48 -19.59 4.11 12.56
CA ASP A 48 -19.09 4.15 13.93
C ASP A 48 -17.57 4.39 13.95
N GLN A 49 -16.83 3.73 13.05
CA GLN A 49 -15.39 3.94 12.91
C GLN A 49 -15.06 5.36 12.48
N LEU A 50 -15.79 5.92 11.50
CA LEU A 50 -15.57 7.29 11.06
C LEU A 50 -15.80 8.30 12.20
N GLU A 51 -16.87 8.12 12.99
CA GLU A 51 -17.15 8.98 14.13
C GLU A 51 -16.03 8.91 15.18
N LEU A 52 -15.62 7.69 15.56
CA LEU A 52 -14.54 7.47 16.52
C LEU A 52 -13.21 8.09 16.03
N THR A 53 -12.80 7.77 14.81
CA THR A 53 -11.54 8.22 14.23
C THR A 53 -11.50 9.74 14.09
N ARG A 54 -12.62 10.38 13.74
CA ARG A 54 -12.73 11.85 13.71
C ARG A 54 -12.57 12.46 15.10
N ALA A 55 -13.29 11.95 16.10
CA ALA A 55 -13.20 12.45 17.47
C ALA A 55 -11.78 12.31 18.05
N LEU A 56 -11.07 11.22 17.73
CA LEU A 56 -9.69 11.02 18.13
C LEU A 56 -8.72 11.98 17.43
N LEU A 57 -8.94 12.25 16.14
CA LEU A 57 -8.12 13.20 15.37
C LEU A 57 -8.26 14.64 15.89
N GLU A 58 -9.49 15.09 16.14
CA GLU A 58 -9.77 16.43 16.69
C GLU A 58 -9.11 16.66 18.05
N ARG A 59 -9.00 15.60 18.85
CA ARG A 59 -8.33 15.63 20.16
C ARG A 59 -6.82 15.46 20.08
N SER A 60 -6.25 15.30 18.88
CA SER A 60 -4.84 14.92 18.69
C SER A 60 -4.45 13.68 19.51
N SER A 61 -5.39 12.73 19.66
CA SER A 61 -5.19 11.57 20.50
C SER A 61 -4.26 10.56 19.82
N PRO A 62 -3.21 10.07 20.50
CA PRO A 62 -2.36 9.00 19.97
C PRO A 62 -3.14 7.69 19.77
N ALA A 63 -4.33 7.56 20.38
CA ALA A 63 -5.18 6.40 20.19
C ALA A 63 -5.78 6.31 18.77
N TYR A 64 -5.72 7.40 17.99
CA TYR A 64 -6.20 7.46 16.61
C TYR A 64 -5.71 6.29 15.75
N VAL A 65 -4.43 5.93 15.83
CA VAL A 65 -3.83 4.86 15.00
C VAL A 65 -4.49 3.51 15.27
N TYR A 66 -4.92 3.25 16.51
CA TYR A 66 -5.57 2.00 16.89
C TYR A 66 -7.04 1.94 16.48
N SER A 67 -7.63 3.05 16.02
CA SER A 67 -8.99 3.08 15.48
C SER A 67 -9.05 2.73 13.98
N LEU A 68 -7.90 2.65 13.31
CA LEU A 68 -7.84 2.38 11.87
C LEU A 68 -8.09 0.89 11.58
N LEU A 69 -8.92 0.63 10.58
CA LEU A 69 -9.16 -0.71 10.06
C LEU A 69 -8.17 -1.05 8.93
N LEU A 70 -7.99 -2.33 8.62
CA LEU A 70 -7.06 -2.78 7.58
C LEU A 70 -7.37 -2.23 6.18
N GLY A 71 -8.62 -1.89 5.90
CA GLY A 71 -9.04 -1.24 4.66
C GLY A 71 -8.76 0.27 4.62
N ALA A 72 -8.40 0.92 5.73
CA ALA A 72 -8.10 2.35 5.75
C ALA A 72 -6.94 2.67 4.81
N GLN A 73 -7.17 3.61 3.89
CA GLN A 73 -6.17 4.05 2.92
C GLN A 73 -5.48 5.32 3.41
N THR A 74 -4.16 5.38 3.26
CA THR A 74 -3.34 6.53 3.65
C THR A 74 -2.34 6.85 2.55
N PRO A 75 -1.91 8.13 2.43
CA PRO A 75 -0.72 8.45 1.66
C PRO A 75 0.49 7.65 2.16
N PHE A 76 1.35 7.27 1.23
CA PHE A 76 2.56 6.53 1.51
C PHE A 76 3.65 6.91 0.50
N GLU A 77 4.86 7.11 1.01
CA GLU A 77 6.06 7.36 0.22
C GLU A 77 7.11 6.29 0.51
N HIS A 78 7.73 5.80 -0.55
CA HIS A 78 8.90 4.93 -0.46
C HIS A 78 10.03 5.46 -1.35
N SER A 79 11.18 5.71 -0.72
CA SER A 79 12.43 6.09 -1.37
C SER A 79 13.47 4.99 -1.18
N THR A 80 14.09 4.54 -2.28
CA THR A 80 15.05 3.44 -2.27
C THR A 80 15.99 3.54 -3.48
N HIS A 81 17.05 2.76 -3.48
CA HIS A 81 17.96 2.65 -4.63
C HIS A 81 17.37 1.75 -5.72
N ALA A 82 17.77 1.97 -6.97
CA ALA A 82 17.23 1.26 -8.13
C ALA A 82 17.40 -0.27 -8.03
N ASP A 83 18.54 -0.75 -7.57
CA ASP A 83 18.80 -2.19 -7.37
C ASP A 83 17.82 -2.82 -6.37
N LYS A 84 17.50 -2.11 -5.28
CA LYS A 84 16.55 -2.57 -4.26
C LYS A 84 15.11 -2.51 -4.76
N PHE A 85 14.78 -1.48 -5.54
CA PHE A 85 13.47 -1.36 -6.17
C PHE A 85 13.23 -2.50 -7.15
N ILE A 86 14.20 -2.82 -8.02
CA ILE A 86 14.10 -3.92 -8.99
C ILE A 86 13.85 -5.23 -8.25
N TYR A 87 14.66 -5.54 -7.23
CA TYR A 87 14.46 -6.74 -6.41
C TYR A 87 13.05 -6.82 -5.79
N GLU A 88 12.56 -5.71 -5.22
CA GLU A 88 11.21 -5.65 -4.65
C GLU A 88 10.12 -5.83 -5.73
N ALA A 89 10.29 -5.19 -6.89
CA ALA A 89 9.37 -5.28 -8.02
C ALA A 89 9.23 -6.73 -8.52
N GLU A 90 10.33 -7.43 -8.73
CA GLU A 90 10.32 -8.82 -9.20
C GLU A 90 9.67 -9.78 -8.18
N LEU A 91 9.93 -9.59 -6.88
CA LEU A 91 9.40 -10.42 -5.79
C LEU A 91 7.90 -10.18 -5.52
N ARG A 92 7.45 -8.93 -5.63
CA ARG A 92 6.12 -8.51 -5.15
C ARG A 92 5.10 -8.23 -6.24
N THR A 93 5.48 -8.49 -7.48
CA THR A 93 4.54 -8.68 -8.58
C THR A 93 4.30 -10.16 -8.89
N GLY A 94 5.01 -11.07 -8.20
CA GLY A 94 4.91 -12.52 -8.39
C GLY A 94 3.69 -13.18 -7.74
N LEU A 95 3.52 -14.46 -8.02
CA LEU A 95 2.42 -15.28 -7.52
C LEU A 95 2.51 -15.41 -5.99
N GLY A 96 1.49 -14.95 -5.27
CA GLY A 96 1.45 -14.94 -3.79
C GLY A 96 1.64 -13.55 -3.17
N ALA A 97 2.00 -12.53 -3.96
CA ALA A 97 2.00 -11.16 -3.49
C ALA A 97 0.56 -10.65 -3.26
N HIS A 98 0.39 -9.71 -2.31
CA HIS A 98 -0.90 -9.08 -2.11
C HIS A 98 -1.32 -8.33 -3.38
N PHE A 99 -2.42 -8.74 -4.04
CA PHE A 99 -2.78 -8.29 -5.39
C PHE A 99 -2.82 -6.76 -5.59
N ARG A 100 -3.28 -6.01 -4.58
CA ARG A 100 -3.26 -4.54 -4.66
C ARG A 100 -1.85 -3.97 -4.59
N TYR A 101 -1.02 -4.56 -3.74
CA TYR A 101 0.37 -4.14 -3.60
C TYR A 101 1.13 -4.43 -4.90
N ALA A 102 0.93 -5.63 -5.46
CA ALA A 102 1.42 -5.99 -6.79
C ALA A 102 0.98 -4.94 -7.83
N GLY A 103 -0.30 -4.58 -7.89
CA GLY A 103 -0.79 -3.56 -8.82
C GLY A 103 -0.15 -2.18 -8.65
N HIS A 104 0.04 -1.72 -7.41
CA HIS A 104 0.75 -0.46 -7.12
C HIS A 104 2.22 -0.52 -7.57
N LEU A 105 2.88 -1.65 -7.37
CA LEU A 105 4.28 -1.85 -7.70
C LEU A 105 4.51 -2.03 -9.20
N SER A 106 3.62 -2.76 -9.89
CA SER A 106 3.57 -2.83 -11.36
C SER A 106 3.46 -1.44 -11.98
N ALA A 107 2.59 -0.58 -11.43
CA ALA A 107 2.47 0.80 -11.90
C ALA A 107 3.76 1.61 -11.67
N ALA A 108 4.43 1.42 -10.53
CA ALA A 108 5.72 2.05 -10.27
C ALA A 108 6.82 1.51 -11.20
N LEU A 109 6.82 0.22 -11.51
CA LEU A 109 7.77 -0.43 -12.42
C LEU A 109 7.59 0.09 -13.85
N HIS A 110 6.35 0.23 -14.32
CA HIS A 110 6.07 0.85 -15.61
C HIS A 110 6.55 2.30 -15.69
N ALA A 111 6.38 3.08 -14.61
CA ALA A 111 6.90 4.44 -14.53
C ALA A 111 8.43 4.47 -14.48
N PHE A 112 9.07 3.46 -13.90
CA PHE A 112 10.52 3.28 -13.93
C PHE A 112 11.01 2.96 -15.35
N PHE A 113 10.36 2.04 -16.06
CA PHE A 113 10.69 1.72 -17.46
C PHE A 113 10.49 2.87 -18.44
N ALA A 114 9.61 3.84 -18.13
CA ALA A 114 9.50 5.06 -18.91
C ALA A 114 10.73 5.98 -18.75
N GLN A 115 11.42 5.89 -17.62
CA GLN A 115 12.63 6.68 -17.31
C GLN A 115 13.92 5.95 -17.69
N VAL A 116 13.93 4.61 -17.59
CA VAL A 116 15.07 3.74 -17.88
C VAL A 116 14.61 2.61 -18.82
N PRO A 117 14.42 2.88 -20.14
CA PRO A 117 13.86 1.91 -21.07
C PRO A 117 14.69 0.62 -21.21
N GLU A 118 16.02 0.72 -21.13
CA GLU A 118 16.96 -0.40 -21.22
C GLU A 118 16.80 -1.43 -20.10
N ALA A 119 16.17 -1.06 -18.97
CA ALA A 119 15.92 -1.99 -17.87
C ALA A 119 14.92 -3.09 -18.25
N ARG A 120 14.10 -2.90 -19.28
CA ARG A 120 13.13 -3.91 -19.76
C ARG A 120 13.78 -5.20 -20.24
N ASP A 121 15.04 -5.13 -20.65
CA ASP A 121 15.78 -6.30 -21.14
C ASP A 121 16.29 -7.18 -19.98
N TRP A 122 16.28 -6.66 -18.75
CA TRP A 122 16.93 -7.29 -17.58
C TRP A 122 15.98 -7.55 -16.41
N VAL A 123 14.90 -6.78 -16.30
CA VAL A 123 13.95 -6.85 -15.17
C VAL A 123 12.73 -7.64 -15.59
N VAL A 124 12.37 -8.66 -14.81
CA VAL A 124 11.25 -9.54 -15.14
C VAL A 124 10.14 -9.43 -14.10
N GLU A 125 9.02 -8.84 -14.52
CA GLU A 125 7.83 -8.72 -13.68
C GLU A 125 7.20 -10.09 -13.39
N GLY A 126 6.93 -10.37 -12.12
CA GLY A 126 6.12 -11.51 -11.70
C GLY A 126 6.79 -12.88 -11.66
N THR A 127 8.10 -12.99 -11.85
CA THR A 127 8.78 -14.29 -11.92
C THR A 127 9.27 -14.87 -10.60
N ALA A 128 9.34 -14.09 -9.53
CA ALA A 128 9.80 -14.59 -8.24
C ALA A 128 8.61 -14.92 -7.32
N GLU A 129 8.59 -16.15 -6.78
CA GLU A 129 7.66 -16.51 -5.71
C GLU A 129 8.09 -15.84 -4.39
N PRO A 130 7.18 -15.21 -3.62
CA PRO A 130 7.48 -14.69 -2.30
C PRO A 130 7.88 -15.81 -1.33
N GLU A 131 8.99 -15.64 -0.60
CA GLU A 131 9.39 -16.51 0.53
C GLU A 131 8.35 -16.54 1.67
#